data_AF-A0A960ZXL7-F1
#
_entry.id   AF-A0A960ZXL7-F1
#
_cell.length_a   1.000
_cell.length_b   1.000
_cell.length_c   1.000
_cell.angle_alpha   90.00
_cell.angle_beta   90.00
_cell.angle_gamma   90.00
#
_symmetry.space_group_name_H-M   'P 1'
#
loop_
_entity.id
_entity.type
_entity.pdbx_description
1 polymer ?
#
loop_
_entity_poly.entity_id
_entity_poly.type
_entity_poly.pdbx_seq_one_letter_code
_entity_poly.pdbx_strand_id
1 'polypeptide(L)'
;MQSSELETGNEIFDTCEAWRQFLEHARTKCSAAAFENWLAPIVVVSFDEMNITLEILNVFVKEYLLSNFIDDLRRFLPVTSSGEPAILFQVAKRTKKPTLPVDRPIAPTQPSNEQKLQLRLNPNYRFETYIEGPSNQFVKSAALGVAMRPGQSYNPLFIHGGVGLGKTHLLHSIAHTIQDENPHLRIQCVTTEAFINDLVEHLRNKSIDRMKRFYRSDIDVLLIDDIQFL
;
A
#
# COMPACT_ATOMS: atom_id res chain seq x y z
N MET A 1 3.08 26.86 -62.24
CA MET A 1 2.39 25.56 -62.14
C MET A 1 3.09 24.76 -61.04
N GLN A 2 2.54 24.82 -59.83
CA GLN A 2 2.90 23.98 -58.70
C GLN A 2 2.23 22.61 -58.87
N SER A 3 2.98 21.54 -58.64
CA SER A 3 2.49 20.18 -58.33
C SER A 3 3.65 19.49 -57.61
N SER A 4 3.73 19.68 -56.28
CA SER A 4 3.20 18.78 -55.26
C SER A 4 4.27 17.76 -54.83
N GLU A 5 5.28 18.28 -54.12
CA GLU A 5 6.09 17.47 -53.21
C GLU A 5 5.23 17.07 -52.02
N LEU A 6 5.33 15.79 -51.67
CA LEU A 6 4.66 15.14 -50.55
C LEU A 6 5.23 15.69 -49.24
N GLU A 7 4.60 16.72 -48.68
CA GLU A 7 4.75 17.07 -47.27
C GLU A 7 3.81 16.18 -46.45
N THR A 8 4.23 14.94 -46.19
CA THR A 8 3.84 14.25 -44.95
C THR A 8 4.55 14.98 -43.81
N GLY A 9 3.93 16.06 -43.33
CA GLY A 9 4.28 16.72 -42.09
C GLY A 9 4.18 15.70 -40.97
N ASN A 10 5.34 15.24 -40.52
CA ASN A 10 5.48 14.38 -39.36
C ASN A 10 5.07 15.23 -38.15
N GLU A 11 3.78 15.19 -37.78
CA GLU A 11 3.28 15.69 -36.50
C GLU A 11 3.92 14.84 -35.40
N ILE A 12 5.12 15.25 -34.98
CA ILE A 12 5.71 14.83 -33.72
C ILE A 12 4.79 15.42 -32.65
N PHE A 13 3.73 14.68 -32.31
CA PHE A 13 2.92 14.95 -31.12
C PHE A 13 3.89 14.93 -29.93
N ASP A 14 4.18 16.10 -29.39
CA ASP A 14 5.06 16.28 -28.24
C ASP A 14 4.51 15.44 -27.08
N THR A 15 5.05 14.25 -26.85
CA THR A 15 4.29 13.19 -26.20
C THR A 15 4.30 13.29 -24.67
N CYS A 16 5.14 14.17 -24.14
CA CYS A 16 5.00 14.75 -22.79
C CYS A 16 3.71 15.56 -22.62
N GLU A 17 3.26 16.24 -23.68
CA GLU A 17 2.00 16.99 -23.68
C GLU A 17 0.79 16.05 -23.61
N ALA A 18 0.86 14.88 -24.27
CA ALA A 18 -0.20 13.88 -24.23
C ALA A 18 -0.40 13.30 -22.81
N TRP A 19 0.69 12.97 -22.09
CA TRP A 19 0.61 12.55 -20.69
C TRP A 19 0.10 13.68 -19.78
N ARG A 20 0.51 14.92 -20.02
CA ARG A 20 0.03 16.09 -19.28
C ARG A 20 -1.48 16.30 -19.48
N GLN A 21 -1.97 16.17 -20.71
CA GLN A 21 -3.40 16.24 -21.01
C GLN A 21 -4.19 15.08 -20.39
N PHE A 22 -3.61 13.87 -20.36
CA PHE A 22 -4.18 12.76 -19.61
C PHE A 22 -4.32 13.10 -18.12
N LEU A 23 -3.29 13.65 -17.48
CA LEU A 23 -3.35 14.02 -16.06
C LEU A 23 -4.42 15.07 -15.78
N GLU A 24 -4.55 16.11 -16.62
CA GLU A 24 -5.62 17.10 -16.50
C GLU A 24 -7.01 16.46 -16.67
N HIS A 25 -7.17 15.55 -17.64
CA HIS A 25 -8.43 14.82 -17.81
C HIS A 25 -8.73 13.92 -16.60
N ALA A 26 -7.76 13.17 -16.11
CA ALA A 26 -7.90 12.28 -14.97
C ALA A 26 -8.25 13.04 -13.68
N ARG A 27 -7.73 14.26 -13.51
CA ARG A 27 -8.03 15.16 -12.39
C ARG A 27 -9.51 15.54 -12.32
N THR A 28 -10.20 15.59 -13.45
CA THR A 28 -11.66 15.86 -13.50
C THR A 28 -12.52 14.63 -13.20
N LYS A 29 -11.95 13.42 -13.28
CA LYS A 29 -12.65 12.13 -13.13
C LYS A 29 -12.46 11.47 -11.76
N CYS A 30 -11.48 11.88 -10.98
CA CYS A 30 -11.22 11.33 -9.65
C CYS A 30 -11.19 12.43 -8.57
N SER A 31 -11.23 12.03 -7.30
CA SER A 31 -11.09 12.97 -6.18
C SER A 31 -9.66 13.51 -6.08
N ALA A 32 -9.48 14.70 -5.51
CA ALA A 32 -8.17 15.31 -5.33
C ALA A 32 -7.19 14.39 -4.56
N ALA A 33 -7.67 13.70 -3.52
CA ALA A 33 -6.88 12.73 -2.77
C ALA A 33 -6.47 11.51 -3.62
N ALA A 34 -7.36 11.04 -4.49
CA ALA A 34 -7.03 9.94 -5.40
C ALA A 34 -5.98 10.36 -6.44
N PHE A 35 -6.09 11.58 -6.98
CA PHE A 35 -5.11 12.11 -7.91
C PHE A 35 -3.72 12.22 -7.27
N GLU A 36 -3.63 12.85 -6.09
CA GLU A 36 -2.36 13.05 -5.37
C GLU A 36 -1.69 11.73 -4.97
N ASN A 37 -2.48 10.72 -4.56
CA ASN A 37 -1.93 9.46 -4.08
C ASN A 37 -1.57 8.48 -5.21
N TRP A 38 -2.31 8.51 -6.31
CA TRP A 38 -2.21 7.46 -7.34
C TRP A 38 -1.63 7.94 -8.67
N LEU A 39 -1.88 9.19 -9.08
CA LEU A 39 -1.52 9.68 -10.41
C LEU A 39 -0.35 10.65 -10.37
N ALA A 40 -0.35 11.57 -9.40
CA ALA A 40 0.72 12.56 -9.22
C ALA A 40 2.12 11.95 -9.01
N PRO A 41 2.29 10.80 -8.32
CA PRO A 41 3.62 10.21 -8.12
C PRO A 41 4.19 9.46 -9.34
N ILE A 42 3.43 9.37 -10.45
CA ILE A 42 3.87 8.69 -11.66
C ILE A 42 4.79 9.60 -12.46
N VAL A 43 6.00 9.11 -12.74
CA VAL A 43 7.00 9.85 -13.52
C VAL A 43 7.20 9.16 -14.87
N VAL A 44 7.21 9.94 -15.95
CA VAL A 44 7.57 9.41 -17.28
C VAL A 44 9.09 9.30 -17.36
N VAL A 45 9.61 8.09 -17.51
CA VAL A 45 11.06 7.81 -17.58
C VAL A 45 11.57 7.90 -19.00
N SER A 46 10.82 7.33 -19.94
CA SER A 46 11.14 7.36 -21.36
C SER A 46 9.86 7.32 -22.16
N PHE A 47 9.90 7.91 -23.35
CA PHE A 47 8.79 7.91 -24.28
C PHE A 47 9.34 7.71 -25.69
N ASP A 48 8.91 6.62 -26.34
CA ASP A 48 9.27 6.27 -27.72
C ASP A 48 7.99 6.22 -28.58
N GLU A 49 8.14 6.20 -29.91
CA GLU A 49 6.99 6.12 -30.85
C GLU A 49 6.08 4.90 -30.62
N MET A 50 6.61 3.83 -30.02
CA MET A 50 5.88 2.59 -29.77
C MET A 50 5.49 2.37 -28.31
N ASN A 51 6.18 2.95 -27.32
CA ASN A 51 5.94 2.66 -25.91
C ASN A 51 6.25 3.84 -24.99
N ILE A 52 5.50 3.95 -23.89
CA ILE A 52 5.81 4.84 -22.76
C ILE A 52 6.30 4.03 -21.57
N THR A 53 7.40 4.45 -20.95
CA THR A 53 7.89 3.87 -19.68
C THR A 53 7.52 4.77 -18.52
N LEU A 54 6.69 4.26 -17.61
CA LEU A 54 6.25 4.93 -16.39
C LEU A 54 7.01 4.39 -15.19
N GLU A 55 7.68 5.27 -14.46
CA GLU A 55 8.14 4.99 -13.11
C GLU A 55 6.99 5.18 -12.13
N ILE A 56 6.77 4.12 -11.35
CA ILE A 56 5.72 4.05 -10.35
C ILE A 56 6.34 3.72 -8.99
N LEU A 57 5.77 4.27 -7.93
CA LEU A 57 6.24 4.00 -6.57
C LEU A 57 6.11 2.53 -6.17
N ASN A 58 5.07 1.86 -6.69
CA ASN A 58 4.78 0.46 -6.44
C ASN A 58 3.84 -0.08 -7.54
N VAL A 59 3.62 -1.39 -7.55
CA VAL A 59 2.78 -2.07 -8.55
C VAL A 59 1.30 -1.69 -8.44
N PHE A 60 0.84 -1.14 -7.30
CA PHE A 60 -0.56 -0.73 -7.11
C PHE A 60 -0.91 0.53 -7.90
N VAL A 61 0.03 1.46 -8.03
CA VAL A 61 -0.13 2.62 -8.89
C VAL A 61 -0.40 2.19 -10.34
N LYS A 62 0.28 1.15 -10.82
CA LYS A 62 -0.01 0.51 -12.12
C LYS A 62 -1.42 -0.08 -12.15
N GLU A 63 -1.79 -0.89 -11.18
CA GLU A 63 -3.09 -1.57 -11.18
C GLU A 63 -4.26 -0.58 -11.11
N TYR A 64 -4.12 0.47 -10.30
CA TYR A 64 -5.09 1.56 -10.19
C TYR A 64 -5.21 2.34 -11.50
N LEU A 65 -4.07 2.71 -12.11
CA LEU A 65 -4.02 3.42 -13.38
C LEU A 65 -4.74 2.63 -14.48
N LEU A 66 -4.44 1.34 -14.62
CA LEU A 66 -5.08 0.50 -15.62
C LEU A 66 -6.57 0.27 -15.29
N SER A 67 -6.92 -0.09 -14.05
CA SER A 67 -8.30 -0.43 -13.72
C SER A 67 -9.29 0.74 -13.85
N ASN A 68 -8.84 1.97 -13.60
CA ASN A 68 -9.72 3.14 -13.60
C ASN A 68 -9.61 3.96 -14.88
N PHE A 69 -8.48 3.90 -15.59
CA PHE A 69 -8.20 4.81 -16.69
C PHE A 69 -7.78 4.11 -17.98
N ILE A 70 -7.87 2.78 -18.12
CA ILE A 70 -7.46 2.07 -19.36
C ILE A 70 -8.08 2.67 -20.62
N ASP A 71 -9.37 2.99 -20.60
CA ASP A 71 -10.07 3.53 -21.78
C ASP A 71 -9.68 4.98 -22.09
N ASP A 72 -9.31 5.75 -21.05
CA ASP A 72 -8.79 7.09 -21.23
C ASP A 72 -7.34 7.03 -21.73
N LEU A 73 -6.51 6.14 -21.17
CA LEU A 73 -5.13 5.92 -21.60
C LEU A 73 -5.06 5.53 -23.09
N ARG A 74 -5.98 4.71 -23.58
CA ARG A 74 -6.08 4.37 -25.03
C ARG A 74 -6.33 5.58 -25.93
N ARG A 75 -6.92 6.66 -25.41
CA ARG A 75 -7.21 7.89 -26.17
C ARG A 75 -6.03 8.85 -26.21
N PHE A 76 -5.18 8.79 -25.19
CA PHE A 76 -4.05 9.73 -25.03
C PHE A 76 -2.69 9.10 -25.34
N LEU A 77 -2.56 7.77 -25.32
CA LEU A 77 -1.30 7.05 -25.49
C LEU A 77 -1.30 6.15 -26.73
N PRO A 78 -0.12 5.87 -27.31
CA PRO A 78 0.00 4.94 -28.41
C PRO A 78 -0.54 3.55 -28.03
N VAL A 79 -1.30 2.96 -28.94
CA VAL A 79 -1.90 1.63 -28.80
C VAL A 79 -1.10 0.61 -29.57
N THR A 80 -0.89 -0.55 -28.95
CA THR A 80 -0.30 -1.74 -29.56
C THR A 80 -1.21 -2.30 -30.66
N SER A 81 -0.68 -3.22 -31.48
CA SER A 81 -1.43 -3.95 -32.50
C SER A 81 -2.68 -4.69 -31.96
N SER A 82 -2.71 -4.94 -30.65
CA SER A 82 -3.83 -5.54 -29.91
C SER A 82 -4.86 -4.55 -29.37
N GLY A 83 -4.68 -3.23 -29.59
CA GLY A 83 -5.59 -2.18 -29.10
C GLY A 83 -5.39 -1.80 -27.62
N GLU A 84 -4.35 -2.32 -26.97
CA GLU A 84 -3.99 -1.97 -25.59
C GLU A 84 -2.95 -0.85 -25.57
N PRO A 85 -2.99 0.09 -24.60
CA PRO A 85 -2.01 1.15 -24.52
C PRO A 85 -0.61 0.56 -24.23
N ALA A 86 0.37 1.01 -25.00
CA ALA A 86 1.73 0.46 -24.99
C ALA A 86 2.55 1.02 -23.81
N ILE A 87 2.24 0.57 -22.59
CA ILE A 87 2.81 1.07 -21.34
C ILE A 87 3.75 0.05 -20.71
N LEU A 88 5.00 0.43 -20.53
CA LEU A 88 5.99 -0.26 -19.71
C LEU A 88 6.04 0.36 -18.32
N PHE A 89 6.15 -0.46 -17.29
CA PHE A 89 6.20 0.01 -15.90
C PHE A 89 7.51 -0.37 -15.24
N GLN A 90 8.14 0.61 -14.60
CA GLN A 90 9.33 0.43 -13.78
C GLN A 90 9.01 0.82 -12.34
N VAL A 91 9.27 -0.07 -11.38
CA VAL A 91 9.12 0.28 -9.96
C VAL A 91 10.36 1.03 -9.51
N ALA A 92 10.17 2.21 -8.91
CA ALA A 92 11.26 3.00 -8.34
C ALA A 92 12.04 2.15 -7.33
N LYS A 93 13.32 1.88 -7.62
CA LYS A 93 14.19 1.14 -6.69
C LYS A 93 14.53 2.04 -5.52
N ARG A 94 13.78 1.95 -4.42
CA ARG A 94 14.25 2.47 -3.12
C ARG A 94 15.54 1.74 -2.75
N THR A 95 16.68 2.42 -2.84
CA THR A 95 17.93 2.00 -2.21
C THR A 95 17.71 1.93 -0.70
N LYS A 96 17.36 0.74 -0.19
CA LYS A 96 17.51 0.43 1.24
C LYS A 96 18.99 0.56 1.58
N LYS A 97 19.35 1.50 2.46
CA LYS A 97 20.65 1.44 3.15
C LYS A 97 20.69 0.11 3.92
N PRO A 98 21.75 -0.72 3.80
CA PRO A 98 21.79 -2.03 4.43
C PRO A 98 22.09 -1.87 5.91
N THR A 99 21.24 -2.43 6.78
CA THR A 99 21.61 -2.78 8.15
C THR A 99 21.90 -4.28 8.22
N LEU A 100 23.02 -4.58 8.87
CA LEU A 100 23.77 -5.83 8.85
C LEU A 100 22.97 -7.08 9.25
N PRO A 101 23.33 -8.26 8.73
CA PRO A 101 22.71 -9.53 9.10
C PRO A 101 23.25 -10.03 10.45
N VAL A 102 22.35 -10.45 11.35
CA VAL A 102 22.72 -11.31 12.48
C VAL A 102 22.08 -12.68 12.25
N ASP A 103 22.94 -13.67 12.40
CA ASP A 103 22.84 -15.02 11.87
C ASP A 103 22.27 -16.01 12.91
N ARG A 104 21.65 -17.11 12.40
CA ARG A 104 21.27 -18.40 13.05
C ARG A 104 19.91 -18.52 13.78
N PRO A 105 19.40 -19.77 13.94
CA PRO A 105 19.11 -20.77 12.91
C PRO A 105 17.64 -21.23 12.97
N ILE A 106 17.04 -21.53 11.81
CA ILE A 106 15.64 -21.93 11.67
C ILE A 106 15.52 -23.45 11.78
N ALA A 107 14.72 -23.94 12.74
CA ALA A 107 14.18 -25.29 12.73
C ALA A 107 12.86 -25.32 11.92
N PRO A 108 12.57 -26.39 11.15
CA PRO A 108 11.43 -26.42 10.25
C PRO A 108 10.17 -26.90 10.98
N THR A 109 9.12 -26.07 10.99
CA THR A 109 7.77 -26.51 11.37
C THR A 109 6.84 -26.31 10.18
N GLN A 110 6.05 -27.34 9.90
CA GLN A 110 5.21 -27.58 8.72
C GLN A 110 4.18 -26.47 8.44
N PRO A 111 3.71 -26.32 7.18
CA PRO A 111 2.84 -25.23 6.79
C PRO A 111 1.37 -25.52 7.16
N SER A 112 0.82 -24.78 8.11
CA SER A 112 -0.63 -24.57 8.19
C SER A 112 -0.98 -23.29 7.43
N ASN A 113 -1.91 -23.42 6.48
CA ASN A 113 -2.23 -22.45 5.44
C ASN A 113 -3.02 -21.21 5.94
N GLU A 114 -3.01 -20.93 7.25
CA GLU A 114 -3.71 -19.80 7.88
C GLU A 114 -2.77 -18.63 8.24
N GLN A 115 -1.45 -18.82 8.12
CA GLN A 115 -0.44 -17.87 8.62
C GLN A 115 -0.07 -16.74 7.64
N LYS A 116 -0.71 -16.65 6.46
CA LYS A 116 -0.27 -15.70 5.43
C LYS A 116 -0.55 -14.23 5.75
N LEU A 117 -1.44 -13.96 6.70
CA LEU A 117 -1.92 -12.61 7.00
C LEU A 117 -1.50 -12.06 8.37
N GLN A 118 -1.00 -12.90 9.29
CA GLN A 118 -0.62 -12.43 10.62
C GLN A 118 0.79 -11.84 10.60
N LEU A 119 0.90 -10.56 10.98
CA LEU A 119 2.17 -9.95 11.37
C LEU A 119 2.79 -10.82 12.47
N ARG A 120 3.97 -11.40 12.22
CA ARG A 120 4.69 -12.16 13.24
C ARG A 120 5.04 -11.22 14.38
N LEU A 121 4.38 -11.40 15.52
CA LEU A 121 4.62 -10.59 16.70
C LEU A 121 6.07 -10.77 17.17
N ASN A 122 6.79 -9.67 17.29
CA ASN A 122 8.13 -9.67 17.89
C ASN A 122 7.99 -9.94 19.40
N PRO A 123 8.56 -11.02 19.95
CA PRO A 123 8.43 -11.36 21.37
C PRO A 123 9.07 -10.33 22.30
N ASN A 124 10.00 -9.52 21.80
CA ASN A 124 10.66 -8.48 22.59
C ASN A 124 9.83 -7.21 22.74
N TYR A 125 8.77 -7.03 21.95
CA TYR A 125 7.95 -5.82 21.95
C TYR A 125 6.75 -6.01 22.88
N ARG A 126 6.99 -5.89 24.19
CA ARG A 126 5.98 -6.01 25.24
C ARG A 126 5.94 -4.75 26.10
N PHE A 127 4.89 -4.57 26.90
CA PHE A 127 4.75 -3.37 27.74
C PHE A 127 5.86 -3.27 28.80
N GLU A 128 6.36 -4.41 29.29
CA GLU A 128 7.42 -4.50 30.29
C GLU A 128 8.77 -4.00 29.75
N THR A 129 9.01 -4.19 28.45
CA THR A 129 10.24 -3.76 27.77
C THR A 129 10.11 -2.36 27.15
N TYR A 130 8.92 -1.76 27.21
CA TYR A 130 8.68 -0.40 26.68
C TYR A 130 9.14 0.66 27.68
N ILE A 131 10.18 1.41 27.30
CA ILE A 131 10.77 2.47 28.14
C ILE A 131 9.80 3.65 28.26
N GLU A 132 9.34 3.89 29.48
CA GLU A 132 8.41 4.95 29.81
C GLU A 132 9.14 6.24 30.24
N GLY A 133 8.63 7.37 29.79
CA GLY A 133 9.03 8.70 30.21
C GLY A 133 7.86 9.69 30.11
N PRO A 134 8.03 10.94 30.56
CA PRO A 134 6.94 11.91 30.62
C PRO A 134 6.22 12.16 29.29
N SER A 135 6.94 12.05 28.17
CA SER A 135 6.40 12.28 26.82
C SER A 135 5.58 11.12 26.26
N ASN A 136 5.73 9.90 26.79
CA ASN A 136 5.08 8.70 26.25
C ASN A 136 4.25 7.90 27.29
N GLN A 137 4.22 8.37 28.54
CA GLN A 137 3.43 7.77 29.62
C GLN A 137 1.94 7.73 29.30
N PHE A 138 1.40 8.82 28.72
CA PHE A 138 -0.02 8.88 28.37
C PHE A 138 -0.38 7.81 27.32
N VAL A 139 0.40 7.70 26.25
CA VAL A 139 0.11 6.73 25.18
C VAL A 139 0.28 5.30 25.66
N LYS A 140 1.28 5.01 26.52
CA LYS A 140 1.45 3.69 27.13
C LYS A 140 0.25 3.32 27.98
N SER A 141 -0.22 4.24 28.84
CA SER A 141 -1.41 4.03 29.69
C SER A 141 -2.66 3.79 28.87
N ALA A 142 -2.89 4.58 27.80
CA ALA A 142 -4.02 4.40 26.89
C ALA A 142 -3.96 3.04 26.17
N ALA A 143 -2.79 2.67 25.65
CA ALA A 143 -2.55 1.38 25.00
C ALA A 143 -2.81 0.20 25.95
N LEU A 144 -2.33 0.28 27.20
CA LEU A 144 -2.58 -0.74 28.21
C LEU A 144 -4.08 -0.85 28.54
N GLY A 145 -4.77 0.29 28.71
CA GLY A 145 -6.21 0.31 28.95
C GLY A 145 -7.03 -0.38 27.86
N VAL A 146 -6.67 -0.15 26.59
CA VAL A 146 -7.28 -0.83 25.43
C VAL A 146 -6.94 -2.31 25.38
N ALA A 147 -5.71 -2.70 25.71
CA ALA A 147 -5.29 -4.10 25.73
C ALA A 147 -6.03 -4.91 26.82
N MET A 148 -6.24 -4.32 28.00
CA MET A 148 -6.96 -4.99 29.10
C MET A 148 -8.47 -5.12 28.84
N ARG A 149 -9.06 -4.17 28.11
CA ARG A 149 -10.49 -4.15 27.81
C ARG A 149 -10.74 -3.76 26.34
N PRO A 150 -10.45 -4.66 25.38
CA PRO A 150 -10.59 -4.37 23.95
C PRO A 150 -12.02 -3.96 23.61
N GLY A 151 -12.16 -2.89 22.82
CA GLY A 151 -13.46 -2.39 22.35
C GLY A 151 -14.30 -1.64 23.38
N GLN A 152 -13.93 -1.61 24.67
CA GLN A 152 -14.73 -0.94 25.71
C GLN A 152 -14.19 0.45 26.10
N SER A 153 -12.87 0.60 26.22
CA SER A 153 -12.28 1.85 26.68
C SER A 153 -12.16 2.88 25.54
N TYR A 154 -11.60 2.45 24.40
CA TYR A 154 -11.46 3.26 23.19
C TYR A 154 -11.60 2.37 21.96
N ASN A 155 -12.36 2.84 20.95
CA ASN A 155 -12.44 2.20 19.64
C ASN A 155 -12.79 3.25 18.56
N PRO A 156 -11.87 3.63 17.66
CA PRO A 156 -10.50 3.14 17.54
C PRO A 156 -9.52 3.79 18.55
N LEU A 157 -8.40 3.13 18.82
CA LEU A 157 -7.20 3.75 19.39
C LEU A 157 -6.26 4.13 18.25
N PHE A 158 -5.94 5.43 18.13
CA PHE A 158 -5.04 5.95 17.10
C PHE A 158 -3.77 6.52 17.73
N ILE A 159 -2.61 5.96 17.39
CA ILE A 159 -1.30 6.39 17.88
C ILE A 159 -0.49 6.97 16.73
N HIS A 160 -0.08 8.23 16.86
CA HIS A 160 0.78 8.90 15.88
C HIS A 160 2.01 9.52 16.55
N GLY A 161 3.05 9.75 15.75
CA GLY A 161 4.32 10.30 16.21
C GLY A 161 5.42 10.08 15.19
N GLY A 162 6.54 10.77 15.37
CA GLY A 162 7.73 10.63 14.53
C GLY A 162 8.28 9.20 14.44
N VAL A 163 9.25 9.01 13.54
CA VAL A 163 9.96 7.72 13.40
C VAL A 163 10.72 7.39 14.68
N GLY A 164 10.78 6.11 15.05
CA GLY A 164 11.52 5.64 16.22
C GLY A 164 10.90 5.94 17.59
N LEU A 165 9.69 6.51 17.67
CA LEU A 165 9.00 6.78 18.94
C LEU A 165 8.24 5.59 19.54
N GLY A 166 8.50 4.37 19.06
CA GLY A 166 7.95 3.15 19.66
C GLY A 166 6.50 2.80 19.28
N LYS A 167 5.94 3.36 18.20
CA LYS A 167 4.57 3.04 17.72
C LYS A 167 4.36 1.55 17.47
N THR A 168 5.22 0.93 16.68
CA THR A 168 5.20 -0.51 16.40
C THR A 168 5.43 -1.36 17.66
N HIS A 169 6.27 -0.88 18.59
CA HIS A 169 6.47 -1.56 19.87
C HIS A 169 5.16 -1.58 20.66
N LEU A 170 4.50 -0.43 20.83
CA LEU A 170 3.20 -0.36 21.51
C LEU A 170 2.12 -1.23 20.83
N LEU A 171 2.07 -1.23 19.49
CA LEU A 171 1.12 -2.06 18.75
C LEU A 171 1.31 -3.55 19.05
N HIS A 172 2.57 -4.01 19.05
CA HIS A 172 2.90 -5.39 19.43
C HIS A 172 2.61 -5.68 20.91
N SER A 173 2.89 -4.72 21.81
CA SER A 173 2.60 -4.87 23.24
C SER A 173 1.10 -5.07 23.47
N ILE A 174 0.25 -4.30 22.79
CA ILE A 174 -1.20 -4.48 22.83
C ILE A 174 -1.57 -5.90 22.38
N ALA A 175 -1.01 -6.36 21.26
CA ALA A 175 -1.29 -7.70 20.74
C ALA A 175 -0.91 -8.80 21.73
N HIS A 176 0.30 -8.76 22.31
CA HIS A 176 0.74 -9.73 23.31
C HIS A 176 -0.16 -9.73 24.55
N THR A 177 -0.47 -8.56 25.10
CA THR A 177 -1.33 -8.49 26.30
C THR A 177 -2.73 -9.00 26.04
N ILE A 178 -3.33 -8.73 24.87
CA ILE A 178 -4.64 -9.30 24.53
C ILE A 178 -4.55 -10.82 24.39
N GLN A 179 -3.49 -11.35 23.77
CA GLN A 179 -3.29 -12.81 23.66
C GLN A 179 -3.12 -13.48 25.03
N ASP A 180 -2.37 -12.84 25.93
CA ASP A 180 -2.07 -13.38 27.25
C ASP A 180 -3.32 -13.34 28.17
N GLU A 181 -4.08 -12.24 28.16
CA GLU A 181 -5.24 -12.04 29.05
C GLU A 181 -6.56 -12.57 28.46
N ASN A 182 -6.71 -12.58 27.13
CA ASN A 182 -7.93 -12.94 26.43
C ASN A 182 -7.65 -13.92 25.26
N PRO A 183 -7.17 -15.15 25.55
CA PRO A 183 -6.69 -16.10 24.53
C PRO A 183 -7.77 -16.59 23.54
N HIS A 184 -9.04 -16.31 23.83
CA HIS A 184 -10.17 -16.66 22.97
C HIS A 184 -10.47 -15.61 21.89
N LEU A 185 -9.92 -14.40 22.01
CA LEU A 185 -10.14 -13.33 21.03
C LEU A 185 -9.29 -13.55 19.78
N ARG A 186 -9.92 -13.40 18.62
CA ARG A 186 -9.27 -13.49 17.30
C ARG A 186 -8.65 -12.15 16.94
N ILE A 187 -7.34 -12.09 17.02
CA ILE A 187 -6.56 -10.87 16.77
C ILE A 187 -5.91 -10.96 15.40
N GLN A 188 -6.07 -9.89 14.61
CA GLN A 188 -5.41 -9.75 13.32
C GLN A 188 -4.47 -8.54 13.37
N CYS A 189 -3.17 -8.80 13.23
CA CYS A 189 -2.15 -7.76 13.08
C CYS A 189 -1.75 -7.68 11.61
N VAL A 190 -1.77 -6.49 11.03
CA VAL A 190 -1.47 -6.30 9.60
C VAL A 190 -0.78 -4.96 9.38
N THR A 191 0.18 -4.89 8.45
CA THR A 191 0.68 -3.60 7.99
C THR A 191 -0.29 -3.03 6.97
N THR A 192 -0.35 -1.72 6.81
CA THR A 192 -1.15 -1.12 5.73
C THR A 192 -0.78 -1.69 4.35
N GLU A 193 0.50 -1.93 4.08
CA GLU A 193 0.97 -2.59 2.85
C GLU A 193 0.38 -4.00 2.68
N ALA A 194 0.40 -4.82 3.73
CA ALA A 194 -0.15 -6.18 3.68
C ALA A 194 -1.67 -6.17 3.49
N PHE A 195 -2.38 -5.26 4.15
CA PHE A 195 -3.82 -5.08 3.99
C PHE A 195 -4.18 -4.70 2.55
N ILE A 196 -3.42 -3.78 1.94
CA ILE A 196 -3.64 -3.38 0.55
C ILE A 196 -3.30 -4.52 -0.43
N ASN A 197 -2.22 -5.27 -0.21
CA ASN A 197 -1.91 -6.47 -1.01
C ASN A 197 -3.08 -7.47 -0.97
N ASP A 198 -3.60 -7.73 0.23
CA ASP A 198 -4.72 -8.65 0.44
C ASP A 198 -6.01 -8.16 -0.23
N LEU A 199 -6.28 -6.85 -0.18
CA LEU A 199 -7.39 -6.22 -0.89
C LEU A 199 -7.27 -6.43 -2.40
N VAL A 200 -6.10 -6.20 -2.97
CA VAL A 200 -5.84 -6.33 -4.40
C VAL A 200 -5.98 -7.78 -4.86
N GLU A 201 -5.47 -8.74 -4.08
CA GLU A 201 -5.63 -10.17 -4.36
C GLU A 201 -7.10 -10.58 -4.39
N HIS A 202 -7.89 -10.10 -3.41
CA HIS A 202 -9.32 -10.40 -3.35
C HIS A 202 -10.15 -9.67 -4.41
N LEU A 203 -9.73 -8.49 -4.88
CA LEU A 203 -10.34 -7.83 -6.03
C LEU A 203 -10.10 -8.63 -7.31
N ARG A 204 -8.84 -9.01 -7.57
CA ARG A 204 -8.45 -9.80 -8.76
C ARG A 204 -9.19 -11.13 -8.82
N ASN A 205 -9.33 -11.79 -7.67
CA ASN A 205 -9.98 -13.10 -7.55
C ASN A 205 -11.52 -13.01 -7.39
N LYS A 206 -12.12 -11.81 -7.50
CA LYS A 206 -13.56 -11.56 -7.29
C LYS A 206 -14.10 -12.13 -5.96
N SER A 207 -13.29 -12.06 -4.92
CA SER A 207 -13.57 -12.62 -3.60
C SER A 207 -13.65 -11.56 -2.49
N ILE A 208 -13.92 -10.29 -2.85
CA ILE A 208 -13.98 -9.15 -1.92
C ILE A 208 -14.94 -9.34 -0.74
N ASP A 209 -16.06 -10.05 -0.94
CA ASP A 209 -17.02 -10.32 0.13
C ASP A 209 -16.48 -11.31 1.18
N ARG A 210 -15.52 -12.17 0.79
CA ARG A 210 -14.80 -13.02 1.74
C ARG A 210 -13.87 -12.17 2.60
N MET A 211 -13.11 -11.27 1.98
CA MET A 211 -12.22 -10.36 2.70
C MET A 211 -13.01 -9.46 3.68
N LYS A 212 -14.14 -8.89 3.23
CA LYS A 212 -15.00 -8.07 4.11
C LYS A 212 -15.51 -8.86 5.32
N ARG A 213 -15.91 -10.12 5.13
CA ARG A 213 -16.32 -11.00 6.24
C ARG A 213 -15.17 -11.25 7.20
N PHE A 214 -13.98 -11.53 6.67
CA PHE A 214 -12.79 -11.75 7.49
C PHE A 214 -12.51 -10.55 8.42
N TYR A 215 -12.34 -9.35 7.87
CA TYR A 215 -11.98 -8.16 8.66
C TYR A 215 -13.12 -7.55 9.49
N ARG A 216 -14.39 -7.97 9.31
CA ARG A 216 -15.54 -7.42 10.06
C ARG A 216 -16.24 -8.38 11.00
N SER A 217 -16.18 -9.68 10.71
CA SER A 217 -16.97 -10.71 11.40
C SER A 217 -16.10 -11.81 11.97
N ASP A 218 -14.98 -12.12 11.31
CA ASP A 218 -14.12 -13.23 11.72
C ASP A 218 -13.00 -12.82 12.68
N ILE A 219 -12.85 -11.53 12.95
CA ILE A 219 -11.85 -10.99 13.88
C ILE A 219 -12.53 -10.13 14.94
N ASP A 220 -11.98 -10.19 16.15
CA ASP A 220 -12.48 -9.45 17.30
C ASP A 220 -11.63 -8.19 17.55
N VAL A 221 -10.33 -8.23 17.17
CA VAL A 221 -9.40 -7.10 17.26
C VAL A 221 -8.58 -6.97 15.99
N LEU A 222 -8.54 -5.77 15.40
CA LEU A 222 -7.72 -5.42 14.25
C LEU A 222 -6.65 -4.41 14.66
N LEU A 223 -5.38 -4.78 14.49
CA LEU A 223 -4.22 -3.94 14.73
C LEU A 223 -3.55 -3.62 13.39
N ILE A 224 -3.49 -2.34 13.03
CA ILE A 224 -2.92 -1.87 11.76
C ILE A 224 -1.67 -1.05 12.05
N ASP A 225 -0.53 -1.47 11.53
CA ASP A 225 0.71 -0.70 11.59
C ASP A 225 0.96 0.09 10.30
N ASP A 226 1.73 1.17 10.42
CA ASP A 226 2.23 1.99 9.32
C ASP A 226 1.16 2.59 8.37
N ILE A 227 0.07 3.12 8.94
CA ILE A 227 -1.03 3.76 8.19
C ILE A 227 -0.63 4.97 7.35
N GLN A 228 0.55 5.57 7.57
CA GLN A 228 1.08 6.65 6.74
C GLN A 228 1.37 6.24 5.29
N PHE A 229 1.33 4.95 4.97
CA PHE A 229 1.49 4.44 3.60
C PHE A 229 0.16 4.22 2.88
N LEU A 230 -0.98 4.62 3.49
CA LEU A 230 -2.31 4.61 2.87
C LEU A 230 -2.54 5.83 1.97
#